data_AF-A0A1G9PY04-F1
#
_entry.id   AF-A0A1G9PY04-F1
#
_cell.length_a   1.000
_cell.length_b   1.000
_cell.length_c   1.000
_cell.angle_alpha   90.00
_cell.angle_beta   90.00
_cell.angle_gamma   90.00
#
_symmetry.space_group_name_H-M   'P 1'
#
loop_
_entity.id
_entity.type
_entity.pdbx_description
1 polymer ?
#
loop_
_entity_poly.entity_id
_entity_poly.type
_entity_poly.pdbx_seq_one_letter_code
_entity_poly.pdbx_strand_id
1 'polypeptide(L)'
;MVGRSKVTASPEARRSLEVLSCSCDRGEADRARAVLLTLDGWTAGRIAQAFGVREDTVRQWRSDFMAGGAEGLKARRAAGPAPAKSEAALRVAAPLLAAPAADRPNWTLSRLAAEIERCEGLSISRSQLSKALKKGALSTNGRGTR
;
A
#
# COMPACT_ATOMS: atom_id res chain seq x y z
N MET A 1 -13.17 -34.60 -14.59
CA MET A 1 -13.64 -34.09 -13.29
C MET A 1 -12.41 -33.87 -12.40
N VAL A 2 -11.75 -32.72 -12.52
CA VAL A 2 -10.39 -32.49 -11.98
C VAL A 2 -10.44 -31.86 -10.60
N GLY A 3 -9.77 -32.53 -9.64
CA GLY A 3 -9.11 -31.97 -8.47
C GLY A 3 -9.91 -30.99 -7.62
N ARG A 4 -10.67 -31.52 -6.65
CA ARG A 4 -11.10 -30.75 -5.48
C ARG A 4 -9.86 -30.48 -4.62
N SER A 5 -9.13 -29.39 -4.87
CA SER A 5 -8.20 -28.87 -3.85
C SER A 5 -9.04 -28.52 -2.63
N LYS A 6 -9.05 -29.40 -1.62
CA LYS A 6 -9.79 -29.19 -0.38
C LYS A 6 -9.12 -28.04 0.37
N VAL A 7 -9.78 -26.89 0.41
CA VAL A 7 -9.41 -25.83 1.33
C VAL A 7 -9.86 -26.26 2.72
N THR A 8 -8.94 -26.23 3.68
CA THR A 8 -9.22 -26.52 5.09
C THR A 8 -8.79 -25.33 5.93
N ALA A 9 -9.55 -25.00 6.97
CA ALA A 9 -9.25 -23.88 7.86
C ALA A 9 -9.42 -24.32 9.32
N SER A 10 -8.52 -23.86 10.20
CA SER A 10 -8.72 -23.96 11.64
C SER A 10 -9.88 -23.06 12.09
N PRO A 11 -10.46 -23.28 13.28
CA PRO A 11 -11.49 -22.38 13.83
C PRO A 11 -11.00 -20.93 13.99
N GLU A 12 -9.72 -20.73 14.25
CA GLU A 12 -9.09 -19.39 14.27
C GLU A 12 -9.03 -18.76 12.89
N ALA A 13 -8.58 -19.51 11.88
CA ALA A 13 -8.55 -19.03 10.51
C ALA A 13 -9.96 -18.70 9.98
N ARG A 14 -10.98 -19.49 10.37
CA ARG A 14 -12.38 -19.19 10.05
C ARG A 14 -12.86 -17.88 10.69
N ARG A 15 -12.54 -17.64 11.96
CA ARG A 15 -12.83 -16.35 12.63
C ARG A 15 -12.13 -15.17 11.94
N SER A 16 -10.88 -15.33 11.53
CA SER A 16 -10.16 -14.28 10.77
C SER A 16 -10.83 -13.98 9.43
N LEU A 17 -11.35 -14.99 8.73
CA LEU A 17 -12.12 -14.80 7.50
C LEU A 17 -13.45 -14.08 7.76
N GLU A 18 -14.15 -14.40 8.85
CA GLU A 18 -15.40 -13.74 9.24
C GLU A 18 -15.15 -12.24 9.50
N VAL A 19 -14.09 -11.89 10.23
CA VAL A 19 -13.70 -10.50 10.43
C VAL A 19 -13.37 -9.81 9.10
N LEU A 20 -12.58 -10.46 8.24
CA LEU A 20 -12.19 -9.89 6.94
C LEU A 20 -13.38 -9.75 5.98
N SER A 21 -14.39 -10.61 6.10
CA SER A 21 -15.63 -10.53 5.30
C SER A 21 -16.46 -9.27 5.56
N CYS A 22 -16.15 -8.56 6.65
CA CYS A 22 -16.72 -7.27 7.02
C CYS A 22 -15.80 -6.08 6.71
N SER A 23 -14.68 -6.29 6.01
CA SER A 23 -13.77 -5.21 5.60
C SER A 23 -14.49 -4.16 4.76
N CYS A 24 -14.10 -2.90 4.93
CA CYS A 24 -14.57 -1.81 4.07
C CYS A 24 -13.98 -1.88 2.65
N ASP A 25 -12.87 -2.60 2.45
CA ASP A 25 -12.37 -2.93 1.12
C ASP A 25 -13.19 -4.08 0.55
N ARG A 26 -14.01 -3.78 -0.47
CA ARG A 26 -14.90 -4.76 -1.11
C ARG A 26 -14.13 -5.95 -1.68
N GLY A 27 -12.92 -5.73 -2.20
CA GLY A 27 -12.10 -6.79 -2.77
C GLY A 27 -11.63 -7.78 -1.70
N GLU A 28 -11.23 -7.29 -0.54
CA GLU A 28 -10.89 -8.14 0.62
C GLU A 28 -12.11 -8.91 1.14
N ALA A 29 -13.23 -8.21 1.32
CA ALA A 29 -14.46 -8.80 1.81
C ALA A 29 -14.98 -9.92 0.89
N ASP A 30 -14.99 -9.68 -0.43
CA ASP A 30 -15.47 -10.66 -1.41
C ASP A 30 -14.57 -11.91 -1.45
N ARG A 31 -13.24 -11.74 -1.39
CA ARG A 31 -12.29 -12.85 -1.28
C ARG A 31 -12.53 -13.69 -0.02
N ALA A 32 -12.72 -13.04 1.13
CA ALA A 32 -12.96 -13.73 2.39
C ALA A 32 -14.27 -14.53 2.36
N ARG A 33 -15.35 -13.92 1.85
CA ARG A 33 -16.66 -14.59 1.68
C ARG A 33 -16.58 -15.78 0.73
N ALA A 34 -15.85 -15.65 -0.38
CA ALA A 34 -15.64 -16.76 -1.31
C ALA A 34 -14.91 -17.95 -0.67
N VAL A 35 -13.93 -17.69 0.22
CA VAL A 35 -13.25 -18.75 0.96
C VAL A 35 -14.17 -19.38 2.01
N LEU A 36 -14.97 -18.59 2.74
CA LEU A 36 -15.98 -19.12 3.67
C LEU A 36 -16.97 -20.04 2.96
N LEU A 37 -17.52 -19.63 1.81
CA LEU A 37 -18.42 -20.47 1.00
C LEU A 37 -17.73 -21.75 0.51
N THR A 38 -16.43 -21.67 0.22
CA THR A 38 -15.63 -22.87 -0.13
C THR A 38 -15.57 -23.85 1.04
N LEU A 39 -15.36 -23.36 2.27
CA LEU A 39 -15.37 -24.18 3.49
C LEU A 39 -16.76 -24.77 3.77
N ASP A 40 -17.81 -24.06 3.38
CA ASP A 40 -19.21 -24.53 3.45
C ASP A 40 -19.58 -25.45 2.26
N GLY A 41 -18.61 -25.87 1.46
CA GLY A 41 -18.75 -26.89 0.42
C GLY A 41 -19.17 -26.37 -0.96
N TRP A 42 -19.19 -25.06 -1.20
CA TRP A 42 -19.55 -24.52 -2.49
C TRP A 42 -18.47 -24.76 -3.56
N THR A 43 -18.91 -25.03 -4.78
CA THR A 43 -18.04 -25.21 -5.94
C THR A 43 -17.48 -23.87 -6.42
N ALA A 44 -16.30 -23.91 -7.07
CA ALA A 44 -15.69 -22.70 -7.63
C ALA A 44 -16.61 -22.01 -8.65
N GLY A 45 -17.31 -22.78 -9.49
CA GLY A 45 -18.29 -22.25 -10.45
C GLY A 45 -19.47 -21.53 -9.79
N ARG A 46 -20.04 -22.11 -8.72
CA ARG A 46 -21.17 -21.47 -8.02
C ARG A 46 -20.75 -20.17 -7.32
N ILE A 47 -19.55 -20.16 -6.74
CA ILE A 47 -18.96 -18.96 -6.12
C ILE A 47 -18.67 -17.92 -7.22
N ALA A 48 -18.04 -18.32 -8.32
CA ALA A 48 -17.72 -17.43 -9.44
C ALA A 48 -18.97 -16.71 -9.97
N GLN A 49 -20.08 -17.43 -10.14
CA GLN A 49 -21.37 -16.85 -10.52
C GLN A 49 -21.90 -15.86 -9.47
N ALA A 50 -21.83 -16.20 -8.17
CA ALA A 50 -22.31 -15.33 -7.10
C ALA A 50 -21.55 -13.99 -7.00
N PHE A 51 -20.25 -13.99 -7.30
CA PHE A 51 -19.40 -12.80 -7.24
C PHE A 51 -19.18 -12.12 -8.60
N GLY A 52 -19.69 -12.68 -9.70
CA GLY A 52 -19.47 -12.15 -11.05
C GLY A 52 -18.00 -12.20 -11.51
N VAL A 53 -17.25 -13.21 -11.07
CA VAL A 53 -15.83 -13.40 -11.41
C VAL A 53 -15.61 -14.69 -12.21
N ARG A 54 -14.41 -14.90 -12.73
CA ARG A 54 -14.04 -16.17 -13.37
C ARG A 54 -13.74 -17.24 -12.33
N GLU A 55 -13.95 -18.51 -12.67
CA GLU A 55 -13.58 -19.62 -11.77
C GLU A 55 -12.10 -19.60 -11.36
N ASP A 56 -11.21 -19.24 -12.29
CA ASP A 56 -9.77 -19.13 -12.02
C ASP A 56 -9.46 -18.08 -10.95
N THR A 57 -10.24 -17.00 -10.89
CA THR A 57 -10.12 -15.98 -9.84
C THR A 57 -10.45 -16.57 -8.47
N VAL A 58 -11.49 -17.41 -8.38
CA VAL A 58 -11.83 -18.12 -7.14
C VAL A 58 -10.74 -19.11 -6.76
N ARG A 59 -10.16 -19.83 -7.74
CA ARG A 59 -9.02 -20.73 -7.51
C ARG A 59 -7.81 -19.96 -6.99
N GLN A 60 -7.53 -18.78 -7.53
CA GLN A 60 -6.46 -17.92 -7.04
C GLN A 60 -6.70 -17.51 -5.59
N TRP A 61 -7.91 -17.05 -5.23
CA TRP A 61 -8.23 -16.68 -3.84
C TRP A 61 -8.06 -17.85 -2.88
N ARG A 62 -8.44 -19.07 -3.30
CA ARG A 62 -8.20 -20.28 -2.50
C ARG A 62 -6.71 -20.54 -2.31
N SER A 63 -5.90 -20.42 -3.36
CA SER A 63 -4.44 -20.55 -3.27
C SER A 63 -3.82 -19.50 -2.36
N ASP A 64 -4.24 -18.24 -2.46
CA ASP A 64 -3.77 -17.14 -1.63
C ASP A 64 -4.07 -17.39 -0.14
N PHE A 65 -5.27 -17.88 0.16
CA PHE A 65 -5.65 -18.28 1.52
C PHE A 65 -4.84 -19.48 2.02
N MET A 66 -4.62 -20.51 1.19
CA MET A 66 -3.81 -21.66 1.59
C MET A 66 -2.34 -21.30 1.83
N ALA A 67 -1.83 -20.29 1.12
CA ALA A 67 -0.45 -19.82 1.27
C ALA A 67 -0.25 -18.85 2.45
N GLY A 68 -1.24 -18.00 2.75
CA GLY A 68 -1.07 -16.88 3.70
C GLY A 68 -2.21 -16.69 4.70
N GLY A 69 -3.17 -17.62 4.77
CA GLY A 69 -4.37 -17.47 5.59
C GLY A 69 -5.20 -16.25 5.18
N ALA A 70 -5.92 -15.65 6.13
CA ALA A 70 -6.71 -14.45 5.89
C ALA A 70 -5.84 -13.24 5.45
N GLU A 71 -4.58 -13.14 5.92
CA GLU A 71 -3.65 -12.09 5.48
C GLU A 71 -3.30 -12.21 3.99
N GLY A 72 -3.30 -13.43 3.44
CA GLY A 72 -3.11 -13.66 2.01
C GLY A 72 -4.20 -13.05 1.13
N LEU A 73 -5.41 -12.82 1.68
CA LEU A 73 -6.55 -12.27 0.95
C LEU A 73 -6.63 -10.74 0.99
N LYS A 74 -5.86 -10.11 1.89
CA LYS A 74 -5.82 -8.66 2.00
C LYS A 74 -5.22 -8.03 0.76
N ALA A 75 -5.66 -6.81 0.46
CA ALA A 75 -5.13 -6.04 -0.64
C ALA A 75 -3.66 -5.69 -0.36
N ARG A 76 -2.74 -6.41 -1.01
CA ARG A 76 -1.35 -5.96 -1.10
C ARG A 76 -1.30 -4.80 -2.09
N ARG A 77 -1.47 -3.57 -1.60
CA ARG A 77 -1.07 -2.38 -2.36
C ARG A 77 0.44 -2.45 -2.48
N ALA A 78 0.93 -2.83 -3.67
CA ALA A 78 2.34 -2.73 -3.97
C ALA A 78 2.78 -1.30 -3.68
N ALA A 79 3.85 -1.16 -2.89
CA ALA A 79 4.48 0.14 -2.75
C ALA A 79 4.86 0.60 -4.16
N GLY A 80 4.42 1.81 -4.53
CA GLY A 80 4.87 2.41 -5.79
C GLY A 80 6.39 2.54 -5.82
N PRO A 81 6.98 2.85 -6.99
CA PRO A 81 8.42 3.07 -7.11
C PRO A 81 8.94 4.04 -6.04
N ALA A 82 10.16 3.81 -5.56
CA ALA A 82 10.79 4.68 -4.57
C ALA A 82 10.77 6.15 -5.07
N PRO A 83 10.43 7.12 -4.21
CA PRO A 83 10.26 8.52 -4.62
C PRO A 83 11.62 9.23 -4.73
N ALA A 84 12.50 8.74 -5.61
CA ALA A 84 13.91 9.14 -5.72
C ALA A 84 14.10 10.68 -5.81
N LYS A 85 13.26 11.36 -6.60
CA LYS A 85 13.31 12.83 -6.73
C LYS A 85 12.97 13.55 -5.42
N SER A 86 11.98 13.06 -4.68
CA SER A 86 11.57 13.65 -3.41
C SER A 86 12.59 13.40 -2.31
N GLU A 87 13.23 12.23 -2.30
CA GLU A 87 14.31 11.90 -1.37
C GLU A 87 15.56 12.75 -1.64
N ALA A 88 16.01 12.84 -2.89
CA ALA A 88 17.10 13.72 -3.30
C ALA A 88 16.80 15.19 -2.94
N ALA A 89 15.57 15.64 -3.19
CA ALA A 89 15.14 16.98 -2.81
C ALA A 89 15.25 17.24 -1.30
N LEU A 90 14.87 16.27 -0.46
CA LEU A 90 14.99 16.39 0.99
C LEU A 90 16.46 16.37 1.46
N ARG A 91 17.33 15.56 0.84
CA ARG A 91 18.77 15.54 1.16
C ARG A 91 19.42 16.91 0.98
N VAL A 92 19.07 17.62 -0.09
CA VAL A 92 19.62 18.95 -0.39
C VAL A 92 18.91 20.04 0.41
N ALA A 93 17.57 20.02 0.46
CA ALA A 93 16.81 21.12 1.03
C ALA A 93 16.81 21.13 2.58
N ALA A 94 16.82 19.97 3.24
CA ALA A 94 16.79 19.90 4.71
C ALA A 94 17.94 20.67 5.39
N PRO A 95 19.24 20.45 5.03
CA PRO A 95 20.33 21.20 5.65
C PRO A 95 20.29 22.69 5.31
N LEU A 96 19.95 23.05 4.06
CA LEU A 96 19.82 24.46 3.65
C LEU A 96 18.71 25.19 4.42
N LEU A 97 17.67 24.45 4.81
CA LEU A 97 16.53 25.00 5.53
C LEU A 97 16.60 24.82 7.06
N ALA A 98 17.68 24.23 7.59
CA ALA A 98 17.85 24.01 9.03
C ALA A 98 18.22 25.30 9.80
N ALA A 99 18.94 26.23 9.15
CA ALA A 99 19.26 27.52 9.75
C ALA A 99 18.01 28.42 9.87
N PRO A 100 17.93 29.28 10.90
CA PRO A 100 16.88 30.28 11.03
C PRO A 100 16.75 31.12 9.76
N ALA A 101 15.52 31.54 9.44
CA ALA A 101 15.26 32.29 8.22
C ALA A 101 16.02 33.62 8.14
N ALA A 102 16.42 34.18 9.28
CA ALA A 102 17.22 35.40 9.37
C ALA A 102 18.67 35.21 8.90
N ASP A 103 19.21 33.99 9.02
CA ASP A 103 20.63 33.69 8.83
C ASP A 103 20.93 33.02 7.48
N ARG A 104 19.95 33.01 6.57
CA ARG A 104 20.04 32.31 5.29
C ARG A 104 19.49 33.15 4.13
N PRO A 105 19.98 32.93 2.90
CA PRO A 105 19.38 33.57 1.73
C PRO A 105 17.92 33.14 1.55
N ASN A 106 17.12 34.02 0.93
CA ASN A 106 15.73 33.72 0.58
C ASN A 106 15.66 32.56 -0.44
N TRP A 107 15.39 31.37 0.07
CA TRP A 107 15.17 30.16 -0.71
C TRP A 107 13.73 30.08 -1.21
N THR A 108 13.53 30.43 -2.47
CA THR A 108 12.28 30.13 -3.16
C THR A 108 12.29 28.68 -3.64
N LEU A 109 11.11 28.10 -3.87
CA LEU A 109 11.01 26.75 -4.42
C LEU A 109 11.73 26.60 -5.76
N SER A 110 11.77 27.66 -6.58
CA SER A 110 12.50 27.65 -7.86
C SER A 110 14.02 27.59 -7.65
N ARG A 111 14.56 28.35 -6.68
CA ARG A 111 15.98 28.30 -6.33
C ARG A 111 16.38 26.95 -5.76
N LEU A 112 15.55 26.38 -4.89
CA LEU A 112 15.77 25.04 -4.36
C LEU A 112 15.73 23.98 -5.46
N ALA A 113 14.81 24.06 -6.42
CA ALA A 113 14.76 23.12 -7.54
C ALA A 113 16.03 23.16 -8.40
N ALA A 114 16.54 24.36 -8.71
CA ALA A 114 17.80 24.53 -9.44
C ALA A 114 19.00 23.98 -8.65
N GLU A 115 19.02 24.21 -7.33
CA GLU A 115 20.07 23.71 -6.46
C GLU A 115 20.05 22.18 -6.33
N ILE A 116 18.86 21.57 -6.29
CA ILE A 116 18.69 20.11 -6.30
C ILE A 116 19.20 19.52 -7.62
N GLU A 117 18.86 20.14 -8.75
CA GLU A 117 19.34 19.70 -10.06
C GLU A 117 20.86 19.80 -10.16
N ARG A 118 21.45 20.87 -9.61
CA ARG A 118 22.91 21.07 -9.56
C ARG A 118 23.64 20.03 -8.70
N CYS A 119 23.08 19.67 -7.55
CA CYS A 119 23.73 18.75 -6.59
C CYS A 119 23.49 17.27 -6.90
N GLU A 120 22.28 16.92 -7.36
CA GLU A 120 21.84 15.52 -7.49
C GLU A 120 21.60 15.11 -8.96
N GLY A 121 21.68 16.05 -9.93
CA GLY A 121 21.40 15.78 -11.34
C GLY A 121 19.94 15.44 -11.64
N LEU A 122 19.03 15.69 -10.68
CA LEU A 122 17.62 15.31 -10.75
C LEU A 122 16.71 16.55 -10.80
N SER A 123 16.01 16.72 -11.92
CA SER A 123 14.99 17.78 -12.04
C SER A 123 13.67 17.39 -11.35
N ILE A 124 13.24 18.22 -10.40
CA ILE A 124 11.99 18.09 -9.65
C ILE A 124 11.08 19.31 -9.89
N SER A 125 9.80 19.06 -10.20
CA SER A 125 8.83 20.15 -10.36
C SER A 125 8.55 20.87 -9.04
N ARG A 126 8.20 22.15 -9.11
CA ARG A 126 7.84 22.98 -7.94
C ARG A 126 6.73 22.37 -7.07
N SER A 127 5.72 21.75 -7.69
CA SER A 127 4.60 21.13 -6.98
C SER A 127 5.03 19.86 -6.24
N GLN A 128 5.88 19.03 -6.85
CA GLN A 128 6.45 17.83 -6.21
C GLN A 128 7.42 18.21 -5.10
N LEU A 129 8.25 19.24 -5.30
CA LEU A 129 9.14 19.78 -4.26
C LEU A 129 8.34 20.29 -3.07
N SER A 130 7.27 21.06 -3.29
CA SER A 130 6.41 21.53 -2.20
C SER A 130 5.78 20.36 -1.42
N LYS A 131 5.31 19.31 -2.12
CA LYS A 131 4.78 18.10 -1.48
C LYS A 131 5.85 17.37 -0.67
N ALA A 132 7.05 17.21 -1.21
CA ALA A 132 8.17 16.56 -0.54
C ALA A 132 8.57 17.31 0.75
N LEU A 133 8.70 18.63 0.69
CA LEU A 133 9.01 19.47 1.84
C LEU A 133 7.92 19.42 2.92
N LYS A 134 6.64 19.49 2.52
CA LYS A 134 5.52 19.34 3.47
C LYS A 134 5.51 17.98 4.16
N LYS A 135 5.67 16.90 3.38
CA LYS A 135 5.73 15.54 3.92
C LYS A 135 6.93 15.35 4.85
N GLY A 136 8.10 15.86 4.45
CA GLY A 136 9.32 15.84 5.26
C GLY A 136 9.17 16.62 6.57
N ALA A 137 8.61 17.82 6.54
CA ALA A 137 8.35 18.64 7.74
C ALA A 137 7.35 17.99 8.71
N LEU A 138 6.30 17.33 8.18
CA LEU A 138 5.36 16.56 8.99
C LEU A 138 6.04 15.33 9.63
N SER A 139 7.01 14.72 8.94
CA SER A 139 7.80 13.61 9.51
C SER A 139 8.87 14.06 10.52
N THR A 140 9.40 15.28 10.41
CA THR A 140 10.38 15.83 11.37
C THR A 140 9.70 16.29 12.66
N ASN A 141 8.46 16.78 12.60
CA ASN A 141 7.70 17.22 13.78
C ASN A 141 7.12 16.05 14.63
N GLY A 142 7.30 14.80 14.21
CA GLY A 142 6.85 13.61 14.96
C GLY A 142 7.81 13.10 16.05
N ARG A 143 8.94 13.79 16.28
CA ARG A 143 9.87 13.47 17.37
C ARG A 143 10.09 14.70 18.25
N GLY A 144 9.16 14.94 19.16
CA GLY A 144 9.33 15.96 20.18
C GLY A 144 8.06 16.19 20.99
N THR A 145 7.84 15.36 22.01
CA THR A 145 7.61 15.79 23.40
C THR A 145 7.53 14.55 24.28
N ARG A 146 8.49 14.47 25.20
CA ARG A 146 8.46 13.65 26.42
C ARG A 146 7.72 14.44 27.50
#